data_AF-A0A7J6C764-F1
#
_entry.id   AF-A0A7J6C764-F1
#
_cell.length_a   1.000
_cell.length_b   1.000
_cell.length_c   1.000
_cell.angle_alpha   90.00
_cell.angle_beta   90.00
_cell.angle_gamma   90.00
#
_symmetry.space_group_name_H-M   'P 1'
#
loop_
_entity.id
_entity.type
_entity.pdbx_description
1 polymer ?
#
loop_
_entity_poly.entity_id
_entity_poly.type
_entity_poly.pdbx_seq_one_letter_code
_entity_poly.pdbx_strand_id
1 'polypeptide(L)'
;MPPPRLNHQDLRNESTTKDKTGTLDVPLKFLDQDYQELQKSCFTNKMRFVDDKFPPDSSSIDPQKKLKLDLDQIKWFRPSNIVSNPQLIVQGASRFDYSQGSYLGNCWFLASVGALTFQKEIMDQVMPADQSFGKDYAGIFHFRFWRFGKWIDVVIDDKLPTIKGKLIFVHSKTSNEFWPALLEKAYAKVCGSYADMHAGCVSEALLDFTGGVHVYFKLKQTSTDLWSLMDRAAKAKALMGCSTSRGDTSANTVLPNGIVQGHAYTVTGVFKVTSQGEPVRLVRVLNPWGKGEWTGAWSDKSLLWNSVSESDQSNCRSSAIDGEFWMSMEDFAENFRGIDICCLSPDFLDSSSKYSWTSTCYYGSWDAGTTAGGRPNNKETFWTNPQFRVKIEELDKECASGQCPENILVSLMQKHENRYRSLVSNYFIGFSVFVIPPEMKDEKFPAKFFYNKHPVEASEKFTQARHVMKFFKLEPGEYLIVPSTLNPNERAKFTLSIFLKSGSQKRN
;
A
#
# COMPACT_ATOMS: atom_id res chain seq x y z
N MET A 1 29.48 -1.06 34.96
CA MET A 1 29.34 -2.28 34.12
C MET A 1 29.36 -1.83 32.67
N PRO A 2 30.20 -2.42 31.80
CA PRO A 2 30.12 -2.14 30.38
C PRO A 2 28.74 -2.59 29.85
N PRO A 3 28.11 -1.82 28.95
CA PRO A 3 26.85 -2.22 28.33
C PRO A 3 27.03 -3.56 27.59
N PRO A 4 26.03 -4.45 27.61
CA PRO A 4 26.09 -5.73 26.93
C PRO A 4 26.34 -5.53 25.44
N ARG A 5 27.36 -6.21 24.91
CA ARG A 5 27.62 -6.31 23.47
C ARG A 5 26.42 -7.01 22.83
N LEU A 6 25.63 -6.27 22.06
CA LEU A 6 24.65 -6.88 21.16
C LEU A 6 25.43 -7.67 20.09
N ASN A 7 25.18 -8.97 20.01
CA ASN A 7 25.71 -9.82 18.95
C ASN A 7 25.10 -9.41 17.61
N HIS A 8 25.96 -9.17 16.61
CA HIS A 8 25.62 -8.74 15.24
C HIS A 8 24.75 -9.72 14.43
N GLN A 9 24.22 -10.80 15.01
CA GLN A 9 23.39 -11.76 14.27
C GLN A 9 21.96 -11.24 13.96
N ASP A 10 21.51 -10.18 14.64
CA ASP A 10 20.15 -9.64 14.52
C ASP A 10 20.01 -8.44 13.56
N LEU A 11 21.11 -7.85 13.08
CA LEU A 11 21.11 -6.80 12.05
C LEU A 11 21.60 -7.39 10.73
N ARG A 12 20.69 -7.99 9.94
CA ARG A 12 21.02 -8.59 8.65
C ARG A 12 20.79 -7.61 7.50
N ASN A 13 21.83 -7.38 6.70
CA ASN A 13 21.75 -6.82 5.36
C ASN A 13 21.45 -7.99 4.40
N GLU A 14 20.22 -8.12 3.91
CA GLU A 14 19.82 -9.30 3.09
C GLU A 14 20.34 -9.27 1.65
N SER A 15 21.14 -8.27 1.24
CA SER A 15 21.75 -8.27 -0.11
C SER A 15 22.73 -9.43 -0.35
N THR A 16 23.05 -10.25 0.66
CA THR A 16 24.08 -11.32 0.57
C THR A 16 23.66 -12.73 1.02
N THR A 17 22.39 -13.01 1.36
CA THR A 17 21.97 -14.37 1.77
C THR A 17 21.29 -15.16 0.65
N LYS A 18 21.82 -16.36 0.33
CA LYS A 18 21.26 -17.35 -0.63
C LYS A 18 19.89 -17.94 -0.24
N ASP A 19 19.29 -17.49 0.85
CA ASP A 19 17.99 -17.98 1.32
C ASP A 19 16.87 -17.31 0.52
N LYS A 20 16.25 -18.06 -0.39
CA LYS A 20 15.13 -17.59 -1.22
C LYS A 20 13.80 -17.55 -0.46
N THR A 21 13.76 -17.97 0.80
CA THR A 21 12.53 -18.09 1.58
C THR A 21 11.87 -16.72 1.81
N GLY A 22 10.58 -16.65 1.53
CA GLY A 22 9.77 -15.42 1.56
C GLY A 22 9.98 -14.47 0.39
N THR A 23 10.54 -14.97 -0.72
CA THR A 23 10.49 -14.27 -2.02
C THR A 23 9.20 -14.62 -2.77
N LEU A 24 8.92 -13.96 -3.90
CA LEU A 24 7.79 -14.31 -4.77
C LEU A 24 7.85 -15.76 -5.27
N ASP A 25 9.05 -16.27 -5.54
CA ASP A 25 9.27 -17.63 -6.05
C ASP A 25 9.06 -18.69 -4.96
N VAL A 26 9.42 -18.35 -3.71
CA VAL A 26 9.32 -19.24 -2.55
C VAL A 26 8.66 -18.47 -1.40
N PRO A 27 7.35 -18.18 -1.48
CA PRO A 27 6.65 -17.43 -0.45
C PRO A 27 6.56 -18.23 0.85
N LEU A 28 6.43 -17.54 1.98
CA LEU A 28 6.17 -18.17 3.27
C LEU A 28 4.74 -18.73 3.31
N LYS A 29 4.58 -19.94 3.84
CA LYS A 29 3.27 -20.56 4.07
C LYS A 29 2.55 -19.81 5.19
N PHE A 30 1.46 -19.11 4.88
CA PHE A 30 0.70 -18.41 5.91
C PHE A 30 -0.06 -19.41 6.79
N LEU A 31 0.17 -19.36 8.11
CA LEU A 31 -0.41 -20.28 9.10
C LEU A 31 -0.10 -21.76 8.81
N ASP A 32 1.10 -22.00 8.27
CA ASP A 32 1.63 -23.32 7.94
C ASP A 32 0.75 -24.13 6.97
N GLN A 33 -0.07 -23.45 6.16
CA GLN A 33 -0.88 -24.08 5.12
C GLN A 33 -0.16 -24.05 3.76
N ASP A 34 -0.06 -25.21 3.11
CA ASP A 34 0.50 -25.37 1.77
C ASP A 34 -0.63 -25.63 0.76
N TYR A 35 -0.78 -24.76 -0.23
CA TYR A 35 -1.85 -24.86 -1.23
C TYR A 35 -1.81 -26.20 -1.98
N GLN A 36 -0.64 -26.61 -2.45
CA GLN A 36 -0.47 -27.78 -3.31
C GLN A 36 -0.71 -29.08 -2.52
N GLU A 37 -0.19 -29.17 -1.30
CA GLU A 37 -0.43 -30.32 -0.41
C GLU A 37 -1.91 -30.44 -0.02
N LEU A 38 -2.55 -29.33 0.35
CA LEU A 38 -3.97 -29.31 0.74
C LEU A 38 -4.89 -29.62 -0.44
N GLN A 39 -4.61 -29.06 -1.62
CA GLN A 39 -5.35 -29.34 -2.84
C GLN A 39 -5.25 -30.83 -3.21
N LYS A 40 -4.04 -31.39 -3.23
CA LYS A 40 -3.80 -32.82 -3.50
C LYS A 40 -4.50 -33.73 -2.49
N SER A 41 -4.47 -33.36 -1.21
CA SER A 41 -5.20 -34.08 -0.16
C SER A 41 -6.71 -34.07 -0.40
N CYS A 42 -7.29 -32.91 -0.74
CA CYS A 42 -8.71 -32.80 -1.06
C CYS A 42 -9.10 -33.64 -2.29
N PHE A 43 -8.25 -33.69 -3.32
CA PHE A 43 -8.45 -34.57 -4.47
C PHE A 43 -8.46 -36.03 -4.11
N THR A 44 -7.43 -36.46 -3.37
CA THR A 44 -7.25 -37.86 -2.97
C THR A 44 -8.45 -38.35 -2.15
N ASN A 45 -8.94 -37.50 -1.24
CA ASN A 45 -10.05 -37.83 -0.36
C ASN A 45 -11.43 -37.53 -0.96
N LYS A 46 -11.52 -37.00 -2.19
CA LYS A 46 -12.77 -36.57 -2.84
C LYS A 46 -13.60 -35.60 -1.99
N MET A 47 -12.94 -34.69 -1.29
CA MET A 47 -13.56 -33.70 -0.43
C MET A 47 -13.35 -32.28 -0.96
N ARG A 48 -14.13 -31.33 -0.44
CA ARG A 48 -13.90 -29.90 -0.65
C ARG A 48 -13.18 -29.32 0.56
N PHE A 49 -12.16 -28.52 0.32
CA PHE A 49 -11.40 -27.87 1.39
C PHE A 49 -12.32 -27.00 2.25
N VAL A 50 -12.14 -27.10 3.56
CA VAL A 50 -12.76 -26.21 4.56
C VAL A 50 -11.62 -25.70 5.43
N ASP A 51 -11.47 -24.39 5.48
CA ASP A 51 -10.31 -23.75 6.10
C ASP A 51 -10.47 -23.68 7.61
N ASP A 52 -9.73 -24.52 8.35
CA ASP A 52 -9.74 -24.52 9.82
C ASP A 52 -9.07 -23.29 10.43
N LYS A 53 -8.23 -22.58 9.65
CA LYS A 53 -7.50 -21.37 10.10
C LYS A 53 -8.27 -20.08 9.86
N PHE A 54 -9.37 -20.16 9.12
CA PHE A 54 -10.32 -19.07 8.86
C PHE A 54 -11.72 -19.68 8.64
N PRO A 55 -12.32 -20.23 9.70
CA PRO A 55 -13.52 -21.06 9.60
C PRO A 55 -14.72 -20.26 9.06
N PRO A 56 -15.64 -20.91 8.32
CA PRO A 56 -16.83 -20.27 7.77
C PRO A 56 -17.91 -20.06 8.84
N ASP A 57 -17.59 -19.28 9.87
CA ASP A 57 -18.47 -18.92 10.99
C ASP A 57 -18.27 -17.46 11.42
N SER A 58 -18.92 -17.05 12.50
CA SER A 58 -18.90 -15.67 13.01
C SER A 58 -17.51 -15.17 13.43
N SER A 59 -16.58 -16.07 13.79
CA SER A 59 -15.22 -15.70 14.22
C SER A 59 -14.38 -15.11 13.09
N SER A 60 -14.64 -15.51 11.85
CA SER A 60 -13.99 -14.96 10.65
C SER A 60 -14.65 -13.68 10.13
N ILE A 61 -15.87 -13.37 10.59
CA ILE A 61 -16.62 -12.19 10.16
C ILE A 61 -16.35 -11.02 11.10
N ASP A 62 -16.77 -11.14 12.35
CA ASP A 62 -16.80 -10.03 13.29
C ASP A 62 -16.74 -10.54 14.74
N PRO A 63 -15.59 -11.09 15.17
CA PRO A 63 -15.45 -11.71 16.49
C PRO A 63 -15.68 -10.71 17.65
N GLN A 64 -15.56 -9.41 17.38
CA GLN A 64 -15.72 -8.33 18.36
C GLN A 64 -17.01 -7.51 18.15
N LYS A 65 -17.93 -7.97 17.28
CA LYS A 65 -19.24 -7.34 17.00
C LYS A 65 -19.16 -5.84 16.63
N LYS A 66 -18.12 -5.45 15.88
CA LYS A 66 -17.84 -4.07 15.42
C LYS A 66 -18.75 -3.60 14.28
N LEU A 67 -19.18 -4.51 13.41
CA LEU A 67 -19.92 -4.21 12.18
C LEU A 67 -21.44 -4.08 12.41
N LYS A 68 -21.91 -4.30 13.66
CA LYS A 68 -23.35 -4.27 14.02
C LYS A 68 -24.21 -5.16 13.11
N LEU A 69 -23.63 -6.26 12.64
CA LEU A 69 -24.29 -7.26 11.81
C LEU A 69 -25.09 -8.24 12.68
N ASP A 70 -26.25 -8.63 12.20
CA ASP A 70 -26.95 -9.82 12.71
C ASP A 70 -26.29 -11.06 12.13
N LEU A 71 -25.35 -11.63 12.88
CA LEU A 71 -24.53 -12.76 12.45
C LEU A 71 -25.37 -14.05 12.26
N ASP A 72 -26.55 -14.15 12.88
CA ASP A 72 -27.42 -15.33 12.78
C ASP A 72 -28.09 -15.44 11.40
N GLN A 73 -28.20 -14.32 10.67
CA GLN A 73 -28.72 -14.31 9.30
C GLN A 73 -27.68 -14.75 8.26
N ILE A 74 -26.40 -14.80 8.63
CA ILE A 74 -25.31 -15.03 7.69
C ILE A 74 -25.14 -16.52 7.43
N LYS A 75 -25.16 -16.91 6.16
CA LYS A 75 -24.88 -18.26 5.69
C LYS A 75 -23.67 -18.26 4.77
N TRP A 76 -22.80 -19.24 4.95
CA TRP A 76 -21.59 -19.40 4.15
C TRP A 76 -21.84 -20.36 2.98
N PHE A 77 -21.86 -19.84 1.75
CA PHE A 77 -22.08 -20.62 0.55
C PHE A 77 -20.85 -20.62 -0.35
N ARG A 78 -20.62 -21.75 -1.03
CA ARG A 78 -19.65 -21.79 -2.13
C ARG A 78 -20.28 -21.14 -3.37
N PRO A 79 -19.49 -20.56 -4.28
CA PRO A 79 -19.96 -20.04 -5.56
C PRO A 79 -20.91 -20.97 -6.32
N SER A 80 -20.64 -22.28 -6.32
CA SER A 80 -21.49 -23.30 -6.96
C SER A 80 -22.88 -23.47 -6.33
N ASN A 81 -23.10 -22.97 -5.11
CA ASN A 81 -24.41 -22.93 -4.46
C ASN A 81 -25.13 -21.61 -4.69
N ILE A 82 -24.46 -20.60 -5.25
CA ILE A 82 -24.98 -19.26 -5.54
C ILE A 82 -25.36 -19.18 -7.03
N VAL A 83 -24.51 -19.70 -7.91
CA VAL A 83 -24.70 -19.71 -9.37
C VAL A 83 -24.30 -21.04 -10.00
N SER A 84 -24.80 -21.33 -11.21
CA SER A 84 -24.60 -22.61 -11.91
C SER A 84 -23.21 -22.80 -12.53
N ASN A 85 -22.55 -21.74 -12.98
CA ASN A 85 -21.24 -21.80 -13.65
C ASN A 85 -20.27 -20.75 -13.07
N PRO A 86 -19.79 -20.93 -11.83
CA PRO A 86 -18.87 -19.98 -11.22
C PRO A 86 -17.54 -19.98 -11.97
N GLN A 87 -16.99 -18.78 -12.14
CA GLN A 87 -15.71 -18.51 -12.77
C GLN A 87 -14.87 -17.67 -11.82
N LEU A 88 -13.56 -17.87 -11.85
CA LEU A 88 -12.67 -17.06 -11.01
C LEU A 88 -12.62 -15.66 -11.61
N ILE A 89 -12.30 -15.56 -12.89
CA ILE A 89 -12.21 -14.32 -13.67
C ILE A 89 -13.01 -14.48 -14.95
N VAL A 90 -13.75 -13.46 -15.36
CA VAL A 90 -14.48 -13.40 -16.63
C VAL A 90 -13.90 -12.25 -17.46
N GLN A 91 -13.23 -12.57 -18.57
CA GLN A 91 -12.64 -11.57 -19.49
C GLN A 91 -11.51 -10.71 -18.89
N GLY A 92 -10.75 -11.28 -17.95
CA GLY A 92 -9.64 -10.60 -17.28
C GLY A 92 -10.11 -9.75 -16.10
N ALA A 93 -9.21 -9.49 -15.14
CA ALA A 93 -9.56 -8.69 -13.96
C ALA A 93 -9.60 -7.20 -14.32
N SER A 94 -10.71 -6.55 -14.01
CA SER A 94 -10.98 -5.15 -14.31
C SER A 94 -11.44 -4.38 -13.08
N ARG A 95 -11.09 -3.09 -13.02
CA ARG A 95 -11.56 -2.16 -11.98
C ARG A 95 -13.09 -2.02 -11.92
N PHE A 96 -13.77 -2.39 -13.00
CA PHE A 96 -15.23 -2.33 -13.09
C PHE A 96 -15.92 -3.62 -12.64
N ASP A 97 -15.15 -4.67 -12.37
CA ASP A 97 -15.72 -5.97 -12.00
C ASP A 97 -16.43 -5.89 -10.67
N TYR A 98 -16.01 -5.05 -9.72
CA TYR A 98 -16.50 -5.14 -8.35
C TYR A 98 -17.20 -3.87 -7.84
N SER A 99 -17.97 -4.07 -6.78
CA SER A 99 -18.53 -3.00 -5.96
C SER A 99 -18.33 -3.34 -4.48
N GLN A 100 -18.01 -2.31 -3.68
CA GLN A 100 -17.94 -2.46 -2.23
C GLN A 100 -19.29 -2.91 -1.64
N GLY A 101 -19.24 -3.87 -0.69
CA GLY A 101 -20.40 -4.28 0.09
C GLY A 101 -20.85 -3.24 1.12
N SER A 102 -22.07 -3.36 1.63
CA SER A 102 -22.70 -2.33 2.47
C SER A 102 -22.20 -2.27 3.92
N TYR A 103 -21.56 -3.33 4.42
CA TYR A 103 -21.30 -3.49 5.86
C TYR A 103 -19.85 -3.19 6.26
N LEU A 104 -18.91 -3.24 5.32
CA LEU A 104 -17.49 -3.18 5.62
C LEU A 104 -16.87 -1.89 5.05
N GLY A 105 -16.22 -1.11 5.90
CA GLY A 105 -15.48 0.10 5.53
C GLY A 105 -14.06 -0.20 5.05
N ASN A 106 -13.91 -1.04 4.01
CA ASN A 106 -12.63 -1.43 3.42
C ASN A 106 -12.34 -0.72 2.08
N CYS A 107 -12.90 0.47 1.86
CA CYS A 107 -12.69 1.25 0.64
C CYS A 107 -11.21 1.47 0.30
N TRP A 108 -10.34 1.61 1.31
CA TRP A 108 -8.88 1.73 1.15
C TRP A 108 -8.27 0.52 0.42
N PHE A 109 -8.73 -0.67 0.76
CA PHE A 109 -8.32 -1.92 0.12
C PHE A 109 -8.87 -1.98 -1.30
N LEU A 110 -10.15 -1.66 -1.49
CA LEU A 110 -10.77 -1.73 -2.82
C LEU A 110 -10.29 -0.65 -3.79
N ALA A 111 -9.96 0.54 -3.31
CA ALA A 111 -9.27 1.55 -4.11
C ALA A 111 -7.89 1.04 -4.57
N SER A 112 -7.20 0.29 -3.71
CA SER A 112 -5.91 -0.32 -4.04
C SER A 112 -6.05 -1.47 -5.03
N VAL A 113 -7.10 -2.31 -4.89
CA VAL A 113 -7.45 -3.34 -5.88
C VAL A 113 -7.74 -2.71 -7.24
N GLY A 114 -8.41 -1.56 -7.27
CA GLY A 114 -8.69 -0.82 -8.50
C GLY A 114 -7.41 -0.43 -9.21
N ALA A 115 -6.40 0.04 -8.47
CA ALA A 115 -5.08 0.36 -9.02
C ALA A 115 -4.36 -0.90 -9.51
N LEU A 116 -4.45 -2.00 -8.76
CA LEU A 116 -3.84 -3.29 -9.09
C LEU A 116 -4.32 -3.84 -10.43
N THR A 117 -5.60 -3.63 -10.80
CA THR A 117 -6.14 -4.13 -12.08
C THR A 117 -5.47 -3.55 -13.32
N PHE A 118 -4.79 -2.39 -13.21
CA PHE A 118 -4.01 -1.82 -14.31
C PHE A 118 -2.64 -2.47 -14.49
N GLN A 119 -2.19 -3.26 -13.51
CA GLN A 119 -0.87 -3.87 -13.50
C GLN A 119 -0.97 -5.39 -13.50
N LYS A 120 -1.20 -5.96 -14.69
CA LYS A 120 -1.36 -7.41 -14.87
C LYS A 120 -0.22 -8.22 -14.25
N GLU A 121 1.03 -7.78 -14.41
CA GLU A 121 2.21 -8.48 -13.87
C GLU A 121 2.17 -8.58 -12.33
N ILE A 122 1.69 -7.53 -11.65
CA ILE A 122 1.56 -7.52 -10.18
C ILE A 122 0.28 -8.27 -9.77
N MET A 123 -0.80 -8.15 -10.54
CA MET A 123 -2.03 -8.92 -10.33
C MET A 123 -1.77 -10.43 -10.39
N ASP A 124 -1.00 -10.90 -11.38
CA ASP A 124 -0.62 -12.31 -11.53
C ASP A 124 0.28 -12.80 -10.37
N GLN A 125 1.03 -11.89 -9.72
CA GLN A 125 1.80 -12.21 -8.50
C GLN A 125 0.89 -12.37 -7.28
N VAL A 126 -0.07 -11.45 -7.10
CA VAL A 126 -1.02 -11.47 -5.98
C VAL A 126 -2.04 -12.60 -6.11
N MET A 127 -2.48 -12.90 -7.33
CA MET A 127 -3.43 -13.95 -7.64
C MET A 127 -2.85 -14.87 -8.73
N PRO A 128 -2.14 -15.93 -8.31
CA PRO A 128 -1.58 -16.91 -9.23
C PRO A 128 -2.63 -17.50 -10.17
N ALA A 129 -2.22 -17.83 -11.40
CA ALA A 129 -3.12 -18.30 -12.47
C ALA A 129 -3.36 -19.84 -12.47
N ASP A 130 -2.76 -20.58 -11.54
CA ASP A 130 -2.84 -22.04 -11.39
C ASP A 130 -4.10 -22.52 -10.65
N GLN A 131 -5.09 -21.63 -10.47
CA GLN A 131 -6.34 -21.88 -9.75
C GLN A 131 -7.56 -21.55 -10.62
N SER A 132 -8.60 -22.37 -10.53
CA SER A 132 -9.87 -22.14 -11.25
C SER A 132 -11.02 -22.93 -10.61
N PHE A 133 -12.26 -22.64 -11.05
CA PHE A 133 -13.42 -23.49 -10.76
C PHE A 133 -13.56 -24.68 -11.70
N GLY A 134 -12.62 -24.85 -12.64
CA GLY A 134 -12.66 -25.87 -13.67
C GLY A 134 -12.00 -27.17 -13.25
N LYS A 135 -11.04 -27.62 -14.07
CA LYS A 135 -10.25 -28.82 -13.81
C LYS A 135 -9.46 -28.61 -12.52
N ASP A 136 -9.41 -29.66 -11.70
CA ASP A 136 -8.70 -29.63 -10.42
C ASP A 136 -9.28 -28.59 -9.41
N TYR A 137 -10.60 -28.37 -9.48
CA TYR A 137 -11.37 -27.70 -8.43
C TYR A 137 -11.59 -28.58 -7.19
N ALA A 138 -11.06 -28.12 -6.05
CA ALA A 138 -11.24 -28.72 -4.72
C ALA A 138 -11.85 -27.76 -3.68
N GLY A 139 -12.42 -26.63 -4.11
CA GLY A 139 -12.97 -25.61 -3.19
C GLY A 139 -11.90 -24.88 -2.39
N ILE A 140 -10.68 -24.76 -2.96
CA ILE A 140 -9.47 -24.18 -2.37
C ILE A 140 -8.85 -23.21 -3.38
N PHE A 141 -8.41 -22.05 -2.89
CA PHE A 141 -7.76 -20.98 -3.66
C PHE A 141 -6.60 -20.42 -2.84
N HIS A 142 -5.70 -19.67 -3.47
CA HIS A 142 -4.62 -19.01 -2.75
C HIS A 142 -4.24 -17.65 -3.37
N PHE A 143 -3.69 -16.79 -2.53
CA PHE A 143 -3.30 -15.42 -2.88
C PHE A 143 -2.00 -15.06 -2.18
N ARG A 144 -1.22 -14.16 -2.78
CA ARG A 144 0.06 -13.73 -2.22
C ARG A 144 0.02 -12.28 -1.81
N PHE A 145 0.57 -12.00 -0.64
CA PHE A 145 0.72 -10.65 -0.13
C PHE A 145 2.14 -10.44 0.38
N TRP A 146 2.68 -9.27 0.15
CA TRP A 146 3.91 -8.83 0.78
C TRP A 146 3.63 -8.38 2.21
N ARG A 147 4.44 -8.83 3.17
CA ARG A 147 4.35 -8.48 4.58
C ARG A 147 5.74 -8.28 5.17
N PHE A 148 6.09 -7.03 5.43
CA PHE A 148 7.30 -6.65 6.18
C PHE A 148 8.59 -7.28 5.62
N GLY A 149 8.77 -7.20 4.30
CA GLY A 149 9.95 -7.69 3.59
C GLY A 149 9.83 -9.10 3.01
N LYS A 150 8.75 -9.84 3.32
CA LYS A 150 8.56 -11.21 2.87
C LYS A 150 7.21 -11.39 2.19
N TRP A 151 7.17 -12.19 1.13
CA TRP A 151 5.92 -12.65 0.53
C TRP A 151 5.36 -13.83 1.30
N ILE A 152 4.05 -13.80 1.55
CA ILE A 152 3.28 -14.88 2.17
C ILE A 152 2.27 -15.44 1.17
N ASP A 153 2.07 -16.75 1.17
CA ASP A 153 1.04 -17.45 0.38
C ASP A 153 -0.12 -17.82 1.31
N VAL A 154 -1.31 -17.32 0.98
CA VAL A 154 -2.51 -17.37 1.83
C VAL A 154 -3.53 -18.27 1.16
N VAL A 155 -3.68 -19.47 1.71
CA VAL A 155 -4.69 -20.44 1.30
C VAL A 155 -6.05 -20.06 1.90
N ILE A 156 -7.13 -20.20 1.13
CA ILE A 156 -8.51 -20.07 1.60
C ILE A 156 -9.40 -21.16 0.99
N ASP A 157 -10.50 -21.50 1.65
CA ASP A 157 -11.64 -22.12 0.95
C ASP A 157 -12.49 -21.06 0.22
N ASP A 158 -13.39 -21.51 -0.66
CA ASP A 158 -14.29 -20.62 -1.41
C ASP A 158 -15.66 -20.37 -0.78
N LYS A 159 -15.88 -20.70 0.49
CA LYS A 159 -17.12 -20.32 1.17
C LYS A 159 -17.16 -18.81 1.39
N LEU A 160 -18.22 -18.15 0.96
CA LEU A 160 -18.39 -16.70 1.09
C LEU A 160 -19.61 -16.36 1.98
N PRO A 161 -19.53 -15.31 2.81
CA PRO A 161 -20.65 -14.85 3.64
C PRO A 161 -21.80 -14.31 2.79
N THR A 162 -23.02 -14.80 3.03
CA THR A 162 -24.23 -14.38 2.33
C THR A 162 -25.38 -14.10 3.29
N ILE A 163 -26.27 -13.19 2.90
CA ILE A 163 -27.61 -13.01 3.49
C ILE A 163 -28.62 -13.22 2.37
N LYS A 164 -29.57 -14.14 2.58
CA LYS A 164 -30.58 -14.52 1.57
C LYS A 164 -29.96 -14.88 0.21
N GLY A 165 -28.82 -15.59 0.24
CA GLY A 165 -28.11 -16.05 -0.97
C GLY A 165 -27.32 -14.97 -1.72
N LYS A 166 -27.27 -13.73 -1.21
CA LYS A 166 -26.47 -12.64 -1.80
C LYS A 166 -25.23 -12.37 -0.96
N LEU A 167 -24.09 -12.16 -1.63
CA LEU A 167 -22.85 -11.73 -0.98
C LEU A 167 -23.06 -10.41 -0.23
N ILE A 168 -22.53 -10.30 0.98
CA ILE A 168 -22.71 -9.11 1.85
C ILE A 168 -21.50 -8.18 1.87
N PHE A 169 -20.34 -8.69 1.45
CA PHE A 169 -19.11 -7.93 1.27
C PHE A 169 -18.89 -7.63 -0.22
N VAL A 170 -17.65 -7.64 -0.69
CA VAL A 170 -17.36 -7.41 -2.10
C VAL A 170 -18.03 -8.46 -2.97
N HIS A 171 -18.56 -8.00 -4.11
CA HIS A 171 -19.17 -8.85 -5.13
C HIS A 171 -18.84 -8.32 -6.51
N SER A 172 -18.82 -9.23 -7.50
CA SER A 172 -18.69 -8.83 -8.89
C SER A 172 -20.03 -8.28 -9.43
N LYS A 173 -19.96 -7.34 -10.37
CA LYS A 173 -21.06 -6.90 -11.23
C LYS A 173 -21.38 -7.98 -12.27
N THR A 174 -20.41 -8.84 -12.60
CA THR A 174 -20.59 -10.06 -13.39
C THR A 174 -21.06 -11.19 -12.48
N SER A 175 -22.28 -11.70 -12.71
CA SER A 175 -22.98 -12.57 -11.76
C SER A 175 -22.26 -13.89 -11.43
N ASN A 176 -21.41 -14.38 -12.33
CA ASN A 176 -20.68 -15.63 -12.15
C ASN A 176 -19.19 -15.48 -11.91
N GLU A 177 -18.70 -14.28 -11.60
CA GLU A 177 -17.29 -14.00 -11.32
C GLU A 177 -17.02 -13.81 -9.82
N PHE A 178 -15.92 -14.39 -9.31
CA PHE A 178 -15.67 -14.47 -7.87
C PHE A 178 -14.27 -14.02 -7.41
N TRP A 179 -13.36 -13.65 -8.30
CA TRP A 179 -12.03 -13.16 -7.90
C TRP A 179 -12.06 -12.00 -6.88
N PRO A 180 -12.96 -10.99 -6.97
CA PRO A 180 -12.92 -9.87 -6.03
C PRO A 180 -13.29 -10.32 -4.60
N ALA A 181 -14.29 -11.19 -4.49
CA ALA A 181 -14.77 -11.69 -3.20
C ALA A 181 -13.76 -12.65 -2.55
N LEU A 182 -13.09 -13.48 -3.35
CA LEU A 182 -12.05 -14.40 -2.87
C LEU A 182 -10.77 -13.65 -2.48
N LEU A 183 -10.36 -12.62 -3.24
CA LEU A 183 -9.23 -11.76 -2.90
C LEU A 183 -9.49 -11.00 -1.59
N GLU A 184 -10.69 -10.44 -1.43
CA GLU A 184 -11.12 -9.80 -0.16
C GLU A 184 -11.06 -10.80 1.00
N LYS A 185 -11.57 -12.03 0.81
CA LYS A 185 -11.53 -13.07 1.85
C LYS A 185 -10.09 -13.42 2.27
N ALA A 186 -9.19 -13.60 1.31
CA ALA A 186 -7.78 -13.89 1.60
C ALA A 186 -7.13 -12.76 2.39
N TYR A 187 -7.41 -11.51 2.03
CA TYR A 187 -6.89 -10.36 2.76
C TYR A 187 -7.55 -10.19 4.14
N ALA A 188 -8.84 -10.50 4.29
CA ALA A 188 -9.52 -10.57 5.58
C ALA A 188 -8.87 -11.59 6.51
N LYS A 189 -8.48 -12.75 5.97
CA LYS A 189 -7.74 -13.79 6.70
C LYS A 189 -6.35 -13.31 7.16
N VAL A 190 -5.65 -12.53 6.34
CA VAL A 190 -4.38 -11.87 6.73
C VAL A 190 -4.63 -10.84 7.84
N CYS A 191 -5.71 -10.08 7.77
CA CYS A 191 -6.09 -9.09 8.78
C CYS A 191 -6.60 -9.73 10.09
N GLY A 192 -7.10 -10.97 10.05
CA GLY A 192 -7.66 -11.70 11.19
C GLY A 192 -9.14 -12.03 11.05
N SER A 193 -9.94 -11.10 10.51
CA SER A 193 -11.37 -11.23 10.22
C SER A 193 -11.81 -10.21 9.17
N TYR A 194 -13.02 -10.32 8.62
CA TYR A 194 -13.59 -9.26 7.77
C TYR A 194 -13.67 -7.92 8.52
N ALA A 195 -14.09 -7.92 9.78
CA ALA A 195 -14.15 -6.72 10.61
C ALA A 195 -12.78 -6.07 10.85
N ASP A 196 -11.68 -6.84 10.82
CA ASP A 196 -10.32 -6.32 10.94
C ASP A 196 -9.85 -5.50 9.71
N MET A 197 -10.54 -5.64 8.57
CA MET A 197 -10.30 -4.80 7.39
C MET A 197 -10.95 -3.41 7.49
N HIS A 198 -11.82 -3.19 8.47
CA HIS A 198 -12.53 -1.94 8.64
C HIS A 198 -11.53 -0.80 8.93
N ALA A 199 -11.61 0.28 8.16
CA ALA A 199 -10.77 1.47 8.24
C ALA A 199 -9.25 1.21 8.09
N GLY A 200 -8.67 1.72 7.01
CA GLY A 200 -7.24 1.64 6.74
C GLY A 200 -6.76 2.70 5.76
N CYS A 201 -5.47 2.67 5.47
CA CYS A 201 -4.84 3.58 4.52
C CYS A 201 -4.58 2.87 3.19
N VAL A 202 -4.78 3.57 2.07
CA VAL A 202 -4.49 3.05 0.72
C VAL A 202 -3.07 2.51 0.63
N SER A 203 -2.10 3.24 1.19
CA SER A 203 -0.70 2.82 1.27
C SER A 203 -0.49 1.43 1.86
N GLU A 204 -1.33 0.99 2.80
CA GLU A 204 -1.20 -0.33 3.41
C GLU A 204 -1.41 -1.45 2.39
N ALA A 205 -2.49 -1.36 1.60
CA ALA A 205 -2.82 -2.38 0.62
C ALA A 205 -1.90 -2.29 -0.60
N LEU A 206 -1.56 -1.08 -1.06
CA LEU A 206 -0.59 -0.89 -2.14
C LEU A 206 0.77 -1.54 -1.82
N LEU A 207 1.28 -1.35 -0.60
CA LEU A 207 2.51 -2.00 -0.14
C LEU A 207 2.33 -3.51 0.00
N ASP A 208 1.19 -3.98 0.50
CA ASP A 208 0.93 -5.42 0.65
C ASP A 208 0.73 -6.13 -0.70
N PHE A 209 0.38 -5.42 -1.78
CA PHE A 209 0.31 -5.98 -3.14
C PHE A 209 1.64 -5.98 -3.88
N THR A 210 2.59 -5.13 -3.50
CA THR A 210 3.78 -4.87 -4.33
C THR A 210 5.10 -5.17 -3.62
N GLY A 211 5.16 -4.96 -2.30
CA GLY A 211 6.42 -4.82 -1.57
C GLY A 211 7.30 -3.67 -2.07
N GLY A 212 6.73 -2.76 -2.84
CA GLY A 212 7.44 -1.71 -3.55
C GLY A 212 7.71 -0.47 -2.71
N VAL A 213 8.04 0.61 -3.42
CA VAL A 213 8.26 1.93 -2.88
C VAL A 213 6.94 2.68 -2.84
N HIS A 214 6.58 3.21 -1.67
CA HIS A 214 5.43 4.08 -1.48
C HIS A 214 5.88 5.52 -1.21
N VAL A 215 5.23 6.45 -1.89
CA VAL A 215 5.40 7.89 -1.71
C VAL A 215 4.02 8.53 -1.57
N TYR A 216 3.91 9.46 -0.64
CA TYR A 216 2.68 10.21 -0.39
C TYR A 216 2.90 11.71 -0.62
N PHE A 217 2.02 12.32 -1.40
CA PHE A 217 2.01 13.77 -1.64
C PHE A 217 0.72 14.39 -1.11
N LYS A 218 0.86 15.42 -0.26
CA LYS A 218 -0.27 16.27 0.17
C LYS A 218 -0.59 17.25 -0.96
N LEU A 219 -1.83 17.28 -1.45
CA LEU A 219 -2.18 18.09 -2.63
C LEU A 219 -2.09 19.60 -2.35
N LYS A 220 -2.52 20.06 -1.17
CA LYS A 220 -2.55 21.50 -0.81
C LYS A 220 -1.21 22.07 -0.33
N GLN A 221 -0.13 21.27 -0.30
CA GLN A 221 1.15 21.66 0.32
C GLN A 221 2.37 21.41 -0.58
N THR A 222 2.19 20.98 -1.83
CA THR A 222 3.32 20.67 -2.71
C THR A 222 3.67 21.86 -3.62
N SER A 223 4.96 22.20 -3.67
CA SER A 223 5.53 23.13 -4.65
C SER A 223 5.94 22.44 -5.96
N THR A 224 5.86 21.10 -5.99
CA THR A 224 6.23 20.27 -7.15
C THR A 224 5.12 20.29 -8.18
N ASP A 225 5.47 20.20 -9.48
CA ASP A 225 4.50 19.92 -10.53
C ASP A 225 3.98 18.47 -10.41
N LEU A 226 3.03 18.29 -9.49
CA LEU A 226 2.51 16.99 -9.10
C LEU A 226 1.81 16.29 -10.26
N TRP A 227 1.13 17.03 -11.15
CA TRP A 227 0.49 16.42 -12.31
C TRP A 227 1.51 15.75 -13.24
N SER A 228 2.63 16.42 -13.52
CA SER A 228 3.72 15.85 -14.33
C SER A 228 4.40 14.67 -13.63
N LEU A 229 4.45 14.66 -12.30
CA LEU A 229 4.92 13.51 -11.52
C LEU A 229 3.93 12.33 -11.60
N MET A 230 2.62 12.58 -11.53
CA MET A 230 1.59 11.57 -11.69
C MET A 230 1.59 10.97 -13.11
N ASP A 231 1.82 11.78 -14.14
CA ASP A 231 1.98 11.31 -15.53
C ASP A 231 3.20 10.37 -15.67
N ARG A 232 4.35 10.74 -15.07
CA ARG A 232 5.52 9.84 -15.00
C ARG A 232 5.23 8.57 -14.23
N ALA A 233 4.52 8.65 -13.10
CA ALA A 233 4.11 7.50 -12.31
C ALA A 233 3.21 6.55 -13.11
N ALA A 234 2.24 7.08 -13.85
CA ALA A 234 1.37 6.30 -14.74
C ALA A 234 2.18 5.57 -15.83
N LYS A 235 3.12 6.26 -16.48
CA LYS A 235 4.03 5.67 -17.49
C LYS A 235 4.96 4.62 -16.89
N ALA A 236 5.38 4.81 -15.65
CA ALA A 236 6.15 3.85 -14.86
C ALA A 236 5.29 2.73 -14.26
N LYS A 237 4.03 2.59 -14.68
CA LYS A 237 3.12 1.52 -14.23
C LYS A 237 2.90 1.52 -12.70
N ALA A 238 2.99 2.68 -12.06
CA ALA A 238 2.73 2.81 -10.63
C ALA A 238 1.24 2.60 -10.31
N LEU A 239 0.96 2.03 -9.15
CA LEU A 239 -0.37 1.95 -8.57
C LEU A 239 -0.64 3.26 -7.83
N MET A 240 -1.76 3.91 -8.14
CA MET A 240 -2.12 5.19 -7.55
C MET A 240 -3.49 5.17 -6.92
N GLY A 241 -3.58 5.66 -5.69
CA GLY A 241 -4.85 5.91 -5.02
C GLY A 241 -4.82 7.26 -4.32
N CYS A 242 -5.99 7.76 -3.93
CA CYS A 242 -6.13 9.01 -3.24
C CYS A 242 -7.20 8.90 -2.16
N SER A 243 -7.21 9.87 -1.25
CA SER A 243 -8.19 9.89 -0.16
C SER A 243 -8.70 11.30 0.08
N THR A 244 -9.94 11.39 0.51
CA THR A 244 -10.56 12.63 0.96
C THR A 244 -10.34 12.80 2.46
N SER A 245 -10.40 14.05 2.93
CA SER A 245 -10.40 14.31 4.37
C SER A 245 -11.64 13.70 5.04
N ARG A 246 -11.50 13.31 6.32
CA ARG A 246 -12.66 12.90 7.12
C ARG A 246 -13.60 14.09 7.31
N GLY A 247 -14.90 13.82 7.24
CA GLY A 247 -15.93 14.79 7.62
C GLY A 247 -16.10 14.88 9.14
N ASP A 248 -17.18 15.51 9.58
CA ASP A 248 -17.48 15.72 11.00
C ASP A 248 -17.81 14.42 11.75
N THR A 249 -18.25 13.40 11.03
CA THR A 249 -18.56 12.08 11.59
C THR A 249 -17.54 11.04 11.12
N SER A 250 -17.47 9.91 11.82
CA SER A 250 -16.65 8.77 11.40
C SER A 250 -17.21 8.02 10.18
N ALA A 251 -18.46 8.31 9.77
CA ALA A 251 -19.09 7.70 8.62
C ALA A 251 -18.75 8.47 7.33
N ASN A 252 -18.83 7.76 6.21
CA ASN A 252 -18.67 8.37 4.89
C ASN A 252 -19.87 9.26 4.56
N THR A 253 -19.61 10.48 4.11
CA THR A 253 -20.65 11.45 3.73
C THR A 253 -20.50 11.80 2.26
N VAL A 254 -21.57 11.64 1.47
CA VAL A 254 -21.60 12.07 0.07
C VAL A 254 -21.85 13.58 0.03
N LEU A 255 -20.92 14.34 -0.56
CA LEU A 255 -21.03 15.78 -0.75
C LEU A 255 -21.95 16.12 -1.93
N PRO A 256 -22.47 17.37 -2.02
CA PRO A 256 -23.32 17.79 -3.14
C PRO A 256 -22.66 17.67 -4.52
N ASN A 257 -21.33 17.72 -4.57
CA ASN A 257 -20.54 17.56 -5.79
C ASN A 257 -20.26 16.08 -6.15
N GLY A 258 -20.81 15.13 -5.39
CA GLY A 258 -20.68 13.69 -5.58
C GLY A 258 -19.48 13.03 -4.91
N ILE A 259 -18.51 13.81 -4.42
CA ILE A 259 -17.32 13.29 -3.72
C ILE A 259 -17.71 12.80 -2.32
N VAL A 260 -17.16 11.67 -1.89
CA VAL A 260 -17.41 11.05 -0.60
C VAL A 260 -16.29 11.42 0.37
N GLN A 261 -16.62 12.04 1.50
CA GLN A 261 -15.68 12.34 2.58
C GLN A 261 -15.31 11.09 3.38
N GLY A 262 -14.09 11.06 3.92
CA GLY A 262 -13.56 9.93 4.69
C GLY A 262 -13.33 8.66 3.85
N HIS A 263 -13.21 8.80 2.53
CA HIS A 263 -13.23 7.68 1.58
C HIS A 263 -11.96 7.62 0.74
N ALA A 264 -11.65 6.43 0.25
CA ALA A 264 -10.52 6.16 -0.64
C ALA A 264 -11.00 5.91 -2.06
N TYR A 265 -10.20 6.39 -3.01
CA TYR A 265 -10.44 6.32 -4.45
C TYR A 265 -9.20 5.82 -5.17
N THR A 266 -9.37 5.28 -6.37
CA THR A 266 -8.26 4.95 -7.27
C THR A 266 -8.01 6.10 -8.23
N VAL A 267 -6.74 6.45 -8.47
CA VAL A 267 -6.40 7.30 -9.61
C VAL A 267 -6.13 6.40 -10.80
N THR A 268 -6.97 6.46 -11.81
CA THR A 268 -6.99 5.52 -12.96
C THR A 268 -6.49 6.12 -14.25
N GLY A 269 -6.15 7.41 -14.26
CA GLY A 269 -5.68 8.10 -15.44
C GLY A 269 -5.21 9.52 -15.15
N VAL A 270 -4.27 9.98 -15.97
CA VAL A 270 -3.75 11.34 -15.99
C VAL A 270 -3.64 11.71 -17.47
N PHE A 271 -4.32 12.78 -17.89
CA PHE A 271 -4.38 13.11 -19.31
C PHE A 271 -4.50 14.62 -19.52
N LYS A 272 -3.89 15.11 -20.60
CA LYS A 272 -3.87 16.53 -20.93
C LYS A 272 -4.67 16.71 -22.21
N VAL A 273 -5.70 17.55 -22.14
CA VAL A 273 -6.53 17.92 -23.31
C VAL A 273 -6.29 19.38 -23.67
N THR A 274 -6.67 19.77 -24.88
CA THR A 274 -6.77 21.18 -25.26
C THR A 274 -8.25 21.55 -25.33
N SER A 275 -8.63 22.59 -24.60
CA SER A 275 -10.00 23.11 -24.56
C SER A 275 -9.97 24.61 -24.83
N GLN A 276 -10.71 25.06 -25.85
CA GLN A 276 -10.77 26.48 -26.24
C GLN A 276 -9.37 27.10 -26.50
N GLY A 277 -8.43 26.31 -27.02
CA GLY A 277 -7.05 26.74 -27.29
C GLY A 277 -6.09 26.61 -26.11
N GLU A 278 -6.59 26.38 -24.89
CA GLU A 278 -5.77 26.27 -23.68
C GLU A 278 -5.58 24.81 -23.22
N PRO A 279 -4.40 24.46 -22.70
CA PRO A 279 -4.16 23.14 -22.15
C PRO A 279 -4.86 22.95 -20.79
N VAL A 280 -5.59 21.86 -20.64
CA VAL A 280 -6.23 21.45 -19.38
C VAL A 280 -5.66 20.12 -18.91
N ARG A 281 -5.19 20.10 -17.67
CA ARG A 281 -4.61 18.94 -16.99
C ARG A 281 -5.72 18.22 -16.23
N LEU A 282 -6.03 16.98 -16.64
CA LEU A 282 -7.10 16.19 -16.06
C LEU A 282 -6.57 15.00 -15.28
N VAL A 283 -7.34 14.57 -14.29
CA VAL A 283 -7.13 13.38 -13.48
C VAL A 283 -8.40 12.54 -13.52
N ARG A 284 -8.27 11.23 -13.80
CA ARG A 284 -9.37 10.26 -13.77
C ARG A 284 -9.34 9.51 -12.45
N VAL A 285 -10.49 9.45 -11.80
CA VAL A 285 -10.65 8.92 -10.45
C VAL A 285 -11.80 7.91 -10.44
N LEU A 286 -11.62 6.78 -9.77
CA LEU A 286 -12.63 5.73 -9.59
C LEU A 286 -13.05 5.61 -8.14
N ASN A 287 -14.37 5.66 -7.92
CA ASN A 287 -15.01 5.30 -6.67
C ASN A 287 -15.17 3.77 -6.57
N PRO A 288 -14.55 3.09 -5.59
CA PRO A 288 -14.66 1.63 -5.44
C PRO A 288 -16.07 1.14 -5.05
N TRP A 289 -17.03 2.04 -4.83
CA TRP A 289 -18.45 1.69 -4.74
C TRP A 289 -19.07 1.30 -6.09
N GLY A 290 -18.37 1.56 -7.19
CA GLY A 290 -18.86 1.31 -8.55
C GLY A 290 -19.99 2.25 -8.97
N LYS A 291 -20.17 3.35 -8.24
CA LYS A 291 -21.18 4.42 -8.42
C LYS A 291 -20.76 5.65 -7.60
N GLY A 292 -21.46 6.78 -7.80
CA GLY A 292 -21.24 8.01 -7.04
C GLY A 292 -20.04 8.76 -7.58
N GLU A 293 -20.31 9.59 -8.59
CA GLU A 293 -19.33 10.29 -9.41
C GLU A 293 -19.36 11.80 -9.17
N TRP A 294 -18.26 12.45 -9.52
CA TRP A 294 -18.15 13.91 -9.59
C TRP A 294 -19.19 14.53 -10.53
N THR A 295 -19.82 15.61 -10.09
CA THR A 295 -20.86 16.31 -10.86
C THR A 295 -20.43 17.67 -11.41
N GLY A 296 -19.20 18.09 -11.16
CA GLY A 296 -18.68 19.40 -11.57
C GLY A 296 -18.07 19.42 -12.98
N ALA A 297 -17.11 20.33 -13.18
CA ALA A 297 -16.37 20.48 -14.44
C ALA A 297 -15.68 19.17 -14.85
N TRP A 298 -15.76 18.79 -16.13
CA TRP A 298 -15.18 17.55 -16.68
C TRP A 298 -15.82 16.24 -16.21
N SER A 299 -16.90 16.28 -15.44
CA SER A 299 -17.77 15.10 -15.24
C SER A 299 -18.27 14.54 -16.57
N ASP A 300 -18.75 13.31 -16.58
CA ASP A 300 -19.24 12.59 -17.77
C ASP A 300 -20.33 13.36 -18.56
N LYS A 301 -21.13 14.15 -17.82
CA LYS A 301 -22.22 14.98 -18.37
C LYS A 301 -21.82 16.42 -18.63
N SER A 302 -20.56 16.80 -18.36
CA SER A 302 -20.08 18.17 -18.52
C SER A 302 -20.09 18.61 -19.98
N LEU A 303 -20.60 19.81 -20.25
CA LEU A 303 -20.57 20.41 -21.59
C LEU A 303 -19.16 20.86 -22.00
N LEU A 304 -18.20 20.91 -21.07
CA LEU A 304 -16.80 21.25 -21.35
C LEU A 304 -16.13 20.26 -22.32
N TRP A 305 -16.62 19.01 -22.38
CA TRP A 305 -16.14 18.04 -23.35
C TRP A 305 -16.39 18.48 -24.81
N ASN A 306 -17.40 19.32 -25.06
CA ASN A 306 -17.73 19.77 -26.42
C ASN A 306 -16.67 20.70 -27.02
N SER A 307 -15.79 21.30 -26.20
CA SER A 307 -14.68 22.14 -26.66
C SER A 307 -13.36 21.38 -26.82
N VAL A 308 -13.38 20.06 -26.67
CA VAL A 308 -12.22 19.16 -26.82
C VAL A 308 -12.34 18.37 -28.13
N SER A 309 -11.22 17.96 -28.73
CA SER A 309 -11.21 17.17 -29.97
C SER A 309 -12.00 15.85 -29.83
N GLU A 310 -12.61 15.36 -30.90
CA GLU A 310 -13.33 14.07 -30.88
C GLU A 310 -12.42 12.90 -30.47
N SER A 311 -11.15 12.93 -30.88
CA SER A 311 -10.14 11.95 -30.48
C SER A 311 -9.94 11.94 -28.97
N ASP A 312 -9.71 13.10 -28.35
CA ASP A 312 -9.51 13.19 -26.91
C ASP A 312 -10.79 12.88 -26.13
N GLN A 313 -11.97 13.27 -26.67
CA GLN A 313 -13.26 12.88 -26.10
C GLN A 313 -13.41 11.36 -26.09
N SER A 314 -13.04 10.65 -27.16
CA SER A 314 -13.13 9.18 -27.20
C SER A 314 -12.19 8.48 -26.20
N ASN A 315 -11.06 9.11 -25.87
CA ASN A 315 -10.10 8.60 -24.90
C ASN A 315 -10.52 8.85 -23.45
N CYS A 316 -11.25 9.94 -23.20
CA CYS A 316 -11.57 10.39 -21.85
C CYS A 316 -13.03 10.15 -21.47
N ARG A 317 -13.98 10.51 -22.33
CA ARG A 317 -15.38 10.63 -21.96
C ARG A 317 -16.07 9.26 -21.98
N SER A 318 -16.48 8.82 -20.80
CA SER A 318 -17.51 7.79 -20.62
C SER A 318 -18.88 8.46 -20.40
N SER A 319 -19.96 7.71 -20.58
CA SER A 319 -21.30 8.10 -20.11
C SER A 319 -21.91 7.00 -19.24
N ALA A 320 -21.07 6.07 -18.78
CA ALA A 320 -21.48 4.98 -17.91
C ALA A 320 -21.49 5.46 -16.45
N ILE A 321 -22.49 5.02 -15.68
CA ILE A 321 -22.49 5.23 -14.23
C ILE A 321 -21.74 4.05 -13.62
N ASP A 322 -20.41 4.10 -13.66
CA ASP A 322 -19.51 3.02 -13.24
C ASP A 322 -18.63 3.40 -12.03
N GLY A 323 -18.75 4.65 -11.54
CA GLY A 323 -17.98 5.20 -10.44
C GLY A 323 -16.70 5.92 -10.89
N GLU A 324 -16.32 5.85 -12.16
CA GLU A 324 -15.15 6.54 -12.72
C GLU A 324 -15.54 7.89 -13.31
N PHE A 325 -14.71 8.91 -13.09
CA PHE A 325 -14.97 10.26 -13.60
C PHE A 325 -13.66 11.02 -13.81
N TRP A 326 -13.71 12.05 -14.66
CA TRP A 326 -12.62 13.02 -14.80
C TRP A 326 -12.91 14.29 -14.02
N MET A 327 -11.84 14.97 -13.61
CA MET A 327 -11.86 16.31 -13.05
C MET A 327 -10.56 17.04 -13.39
N SER A 328 -10.54 18.36 -13.22
CA SER A 328 -9.30 19.14 -13.36
C SER A 328 -8.30 18.82 -12.24
N MET A 329 -7.01 19.05 -12.47
CA MET A 329 -5.99 18.91 -11.43
C MET A 329 -6.26 19.87 -10.25
N GLU A 330 -6.81 21.04 -10.56
CA GLU A 330 -7.20 22.05 -9.58
C GLU A 330 -8.34 21.54 -8.69
N ASP A 331 -9.43 21.05 -9.29
CA ASP A 331 -10.54 20.44 -8.54
C ASP A 331 -10.05 19.23 -7.73
N PHE A 332 -9.15 18.42 -8.29
CA PHE A 332 -8.56 17.28 -7.60
C PHE A 332 -7.82 17.74 -6.33
N ALA A 333 -6.99 18.78 -6.42
CA ALA A 333 -6.28 19.35 -5.28
C ALA A 333 -7.18 19.99 -4.22
N GLU A 334 -8.35 20.51 -4.64
CA GLU A 334 -9.32 21.09 -3.72
C GLU A 334 -10.10 20.05 -2.92
N ASN A 335 -10.49 18.95 -3.59
CA ASN A 335 -11.40 17.93 -3.07
C ASN A 335 -10.69 16.77 -2.35
N PHE A 336 -9.44 16.48 -2.70
CA PHE A 336 -8.67 15.37 -2.13
C PHE A 336 -7.58 15.87 -1.17
N ARG A 337 -7.23 15.03 -0.20
CA ARG A 337 -6.20 15.34 0.81
C ARG A 337 -4.79 15.09 0.27
N GLY A 338 -4.64 14.00 -0.45
CA GLY A 338 -3.34 13.50 -0.88
C GLY A 338 -3.48 12.33 -1.84
N ILE A 339 -2.35 12.00 -2.48
CA ILE A 339 -2.20 10.86 -3.36
C ILE A 339 -1.12 9.92 -2.82
N ASP A 340 -1.44 8.64 -2.82
CA ASP A 340 -0.57 7.52 -2.55
C ASP A 340 -0.10 6.94 -3.89
N ILE A 341 1.20 6.94 -4.13
CA ILE A 341 1.82 6.37 -5.33
C ILE A 341 2.72 5.22 -4.89
N CYS A 342 2.51 4.04 -5.44
CA CYS A 342 3.30 2.85 -5.13
C CYS A 342 3.83 2.20 -6.41
N CYS A 343 5.13 1.97 -6.47
CA CYS A 343 5.80 1.39 -7.62
C CYS A 343 6.89 0.40 -7.17
N LEU A 344 7.29 -0.53 -8.03
CA LEU A 344 8.41 -1.42 -7.73
C LEU A 344 9.76 -0.67 -7.65
N SER A 345 9.85 0.51 -8.29
CA SER A 345 11.02 1.37 -8.31
C SER A 345 10.64 2.84 -8.12
N PRO A 346 11.47 3.66 -7.44
CA PRO A 346 11.23 5.10 -7.29
C PRO A 346 11.56 5.91 -8.56
N ASP A 347 11.91 5.28 -9.69
CA ASP A 347 12.36 5.97 -10.92
C ASP A 347 11.40 7.08 -11.41
N PHE A 348 10.10 6.95 -11.15
CA PHE A 348 9.11 7.96 -11.53
C PHE A 348 9.30 9.31 -10.81
N LEU A 349 10.03 9.34 -9.69
CA LEU A 349 10.39 10.56 -8.99
C LEU A 349 11.34 11.42 -9.83
N ASP A 350 12.08 10.84 -10.77
CA ASP A 350 13.01 11.54 -11.65
C ASP A 350 12.51 11.67 -13.08
N SER A 351 12.82 12.80 -13.72
CA SER A 351 12.39 13.09 -15.09
C SER A 351 13.44 12.65 -16.12
N SER A 352 14.57 12.12 -15.66
CA SER A 352 15.75 11.81 -16.46
C SER A 352 16.10 10.33 -16.35
N SER A 353 16.30 9.69 -17.49
CA SER A 353 16.78 8.30 -17.59
C SER A 353 18.29 8.17 -17.35
N LYS A 354 18.99 9.27 -17.01
CA LYS A 354 20.44 9.28 -16.68
C LYS A 354 20.73 8.91 -15.23
N TYR A 355 19.70 8.68 -14.42
CA TYR A 355 19.83 8.41 -12.99
C TYR A 355 19.22 7.07 -12.65
N SER A 356 19.81 6.43 -11.65
CA SER A 356 19.33 5.18 -11.10
C SER A 356 19.17 5.30 -9.60
N TRP A 357 18.19 4.57 -9.07
CA TRP A 357 18.00 4.45 -7.64
C TRP A 357 18.58 3.13 -7.15
N THR A 358 19.36 3.22 -6.08
CA THR A 358 19.78 2.05 -5.32
C THR A 358 18.97 1.98 -4.04
N SER A 359 18.58 0.77 -3.63
CA SER A 359 17.78 0.55 -2.43
C SER A 359 18.51 -0.38 -1.47
N THR A 360 18.57 0.02 -0.21
CA THR A 360 19.05 -0.84 0.88
C THR A 360 17.95 -1.00 1.92
N CYS A 361 17.71 -2.23 2.35
CA CYS A 361 16.68 -2.56 3.33
C CYS A 361 17.32 -3.17 4.58
N TYR A 362 16.94 -2.66 5.74
CA TYR A 362 17.40 -3.11 7.04
C TYR A 362 16.22 -3.58 7.88
N TYR A 363 16.45 -4.64 8.64
CA TYR A 363 15.52 -5.14 9.65
C TYR A 363 16.08 -4.84 11.03
N GLY A 364 15.24 -4.35 11.94
CA GLY A 364 15.65 -4.02 13.29
C GLY A 364 14.53 -4.16 14.31
N SER A 365 14.86 -3.88 15.57
CA SER A 365 13.92 -3.87 16.69
C SER A 365 14.21 -2.73 17.65
N TRP A 366 13.15 -2.20 18.24
CA TRP A 366 13.18 -1.41 19.46
C TRP A 366 12.83 -2.34 20.62
N ASP A 367 13.80 -2.61 21.48
CA ASP A 367 13.68 -3.47 22.63
C ASP A 367 13.78 -2.64 23.91
N ALA A 368 12.81 -2.83 24.81
CA ALA A 368 12.72 -2.07 26.06
C ALA A 368 14.00 -2.21 26.90
N GLY A 369 14.47 -1.10 27.47
CA GLY A 369 15.71 -1.05 28.25
C GLY A 369 17.02 -1.21 27.46
N THR A 370 16.96 -1.45 26.14
CA THR A 370 18.16 -1.61 25.29
C THR A 370 18.12 -0.65 24.11
N THR A 371 17.37 -0.95 23.06
CA THR A 371 17.35 -0.18 21.80
C THR A 371 16.11 0.71 21.63
N ALA A 372 15.14 0.66 22.54
CA ALA A 372 13.95 1.52 22.52
C ALA A 372 14.22 2.89 23.19
N GLY A 373 15.00 3.74 22.52
CA GLY A 373 15.52 5.00 23.08
C GLY A 373 14.55 6.19 23.07
N GLY A 374 13.43 6.10 22.34
CA GLY A 374 12.48 7.20 22.13
C GLY A 374 12.99 8.25 21.15
N ARG A 375 12.33 9.41 21.06
CA ARG A 375 12.68 10.51 20.12
C ARG A 375 13.90 11.34 20.58
N PRO A 376 14.46 12.24 19.75
CA PRO A 376 15.64 13.05 20.11
C PRO A 376 15.53 13.85 21.42
N ASN A 377 14.31 14.23 21.83
CA ASN A 377 14.08 14.95 23.09
C ASN A 377 14.38 14.09 24.34
N ASN A 378 14.42 12.76 24.22
CA ASN A 378 14.81 11.84 25.28
C ASN A 378 16.34 11.73 25.35
N LYS A 379 17.00 12.81 25.78
CA LYS A 379 18.47 12.99 25.69
C LYS A 379 19.30 11.86 26.31
N GLU A 380 18.79 11.20 27.35
CA GLU A 380 19.49 10.12 28.06
C GLU A 380 19.47 8.79 27.31
N THR A 381 18.43 8.53 26.51
CA THR A 381 18.16 7.23 25.90
C THR A 381 18.16 7.24 24.38
N PHE A 382 18.00 8.40 23.72
CA PHE A 382 17.87 8.48 22.26
C PHE A 382 19.00 7.77 21.49
N TRP A 383 20.23 7.90 21.98
CA TRP A 383 21.42 7.32 21.35
C TRP A 383 21.41 5.79 21.28
N THR A 384 20.58 5.13 22.11
CA THR A 384 20.50 3.67 22.13
C THR A 384 19.70 3.11 20.95
N ASN A 385 18.81 3.91 20.33
CA ASN A 385 18.08 3.53 19.11
C ASN A 385 19.02 3.03 18.02
N PRO A 386 18.61 2.06 17.17
CA PRO A 386 19.40 1.61 16.03
C PRO A 386 19.86 2.80 15.15
N GLN A 387 21.08 2.73 14.63
CA GLN A 387 21.71 3.82 13.88
C GLN A 387 22.19 3.29 12.53
N PHE A 388 21.88 4.00 11.44
CA PHE A 388 22.19 3.59 10.08
C PHE A 388 22.99 4.68 9.37
N ARG A 389 24.23 4.36 9.02
CA ARG A 389 25.12 5.27 8.29
C ARG A 389 24.78 5.25 6.81
N VAL A 390 24.70 6.42 6.20
CA VAL A 390 24.44 6.59 4.77
C VAL A 390 25.41 7.61 4.20
N LYS A 391 25.89 7.36 2.98
CA LYS A 391 26.77 8.28 2.24
C LYS A 391 26.00 8.81 1.03
N ILE A 392 25.98 10.13 0.90
CA ILE A 392 25.43 10.86 -0.24
C ILE A 392 26.60 11.26 -1.12
N GLU A 393 26.60 10.77 -2.35
CA GLU A 393 27.61 11.11 -3.34
C GLU A 393 27.29 12.44 -4.01
N GLU A 394 28.33 13.09 -4.54
CA GLU A 394 28.15 14.27 -5.35
C GLU A 394 27.47 13.88 -6.67
N LEU A 395 26.35 14.52 -6.95
CA LEU A 395 25.61 14.35 -8.19
C LEU A 395 26.08 15.41 -9.19
N ASP A 396 26.05 15.10 -10.49
CA ASP A 396 26.38 16.08 -11.51
C ASP A 396 25.46 17.31 -11.46
N LYS A 397 25.92 18.46 -11.98
CA LYS A 397 25.17 19.73 -11.89
C LYS A 397 23.78 19.65 -12.54
N GLU A 398 23.62 18.88 -13.61
CA GLU A 398 22.32 18.65 -14.25
C GLU A 398 21.37 17.86 -13.33
N CYS A 399 21.91 16.90 -12.57
CA CYS A 399 21.19 16.08 -11.61
C CYS A 399 20.73 16.88 -10.40
N ALA A 400 21.57 17.80 -9.92
CA ALA A 400 21.26 18.67 -8.79
C ALA A 400 20.26 19.78 -9.14
N SER A 401 20.15 20.17 -10.42
CA SER A 401 19.24 21.22 -10.92
C SER A 401 17.93 20.69 -11.54
N GLY A 402 17.66 19.39 -11.45
CA GLY A 402 16.46 18.77 -12.02
C GLY A 402 15.16 19.23 -11.36
N GLN A 403 14.02 18.89 -11.97
CA GLN A 403 12.68 19.21 -11.45
C GLN A 403 12.37 18.57 -10.09
N CYS A 404 13.13 17.54 -9.68
CA CYS A 404 13.07 16.92 -8.36
C CYS A 404 14.49 16.92 -7.76
N PRO A 405 14.82 17.90 -6.88
CA PRO A 405 16.15 18.05 -6.28
C PRO A 405 16.43 17.02 -5.18
N GLU A 406 15.42 16.30 -4.71
CA GLU A 406 15.56 15.24 -3.72
C GLU A 406 16.40 14.07 -4.25
N ASN A 407 17.29 13.55 -3.39
CA ASN A 407 18.24 12.49 -3.73
C ASN A 407 18.19 11.31 -2.76
N ILE A 408 17.31 11.36 -1.76
CA ILE A 408 17.11 10.29 -0.80
C ILE A 408 15.63 10.14 -0.44
N LEU A 409 15.16 8.90 -0.39
CA LEU A 409 13.88 8.52 0.20
C LEU A 409 14.13 7.56 1.36
N VAL A 410 13.61 7.90 2.53
CA VAL A 410 13.66 7.03 3.71
C VAL A 410 12.25 6.55 4.03
N SER A 411 12.10 5.23 4.17
CA SER A 411 10.87 4.52 4.45
C SER A 411 11.03 3.68 5.71
N LEU A 412 10.23 3.95 6.74
CA LEU A 412 10.24 3.24 8.02
C LEU A 412 8.88 2.59 8.26
N MET A 413 8.87 1.27 8.43
CA MET A 413 7.66 0.48 8.68
C MET A 413 7.79 -0.28 9.99
N GLN A 414 6.81 -0.15 10.88
CA GLN A 414 6.76 -0.96 12.10
C GLN A 414 6.00 -2.27 11.86
N LYS A 415 6.54 -3.37 12.38
CA LYS A 415 5.96 -4.70 12.35
C LYS A 415 5.37 -5.00 13.72
N HIS A 416 4.12 -5.44 13.70
CA HIS A 416 3.39 -5.84 14.90
C HIS A 416 3.36 -7.35 15.06
N GLU A 417 3.29 -7.79 16.31
CA GLU A 417 3.25 -9.21 16.66
C GLU A 417 1.81 -9.76 16.68
N ASN A 418 0.80 -8.89 16.81
CA ASN A 418 -0.59 -9.33 16.81
C ASN A 418 -1.06 -9.64 15.38
N ARG A 419 -1.66 -10.83 15.20
CA ARG A 419 -2.24 -11.27 13.94
C ARG A 419 -3.47 -10.43 13.55
N TYR A 420 -4.24 -9.95 14.53
CA TYR A 420 -5.48 -9.22 14.28
C TYR A 420 -5.20 -7.73 14.08
N ARG A 421 -5.42 -7.23 12.87
CA ARG A 421 -5.13 -5.84 12.47
C ARG A 421 -5.85 -4.83 13.35
N SER A 422 -7.09 -5.06 13.77
CA SER A 422 -7.82 -4.09 14.60
C SER A 422 -7.39 -4.09 16.08
N LEU A 423 -6.59 -5.07 16.51
CA LEU A 423 -5.97 -5.12 17.85
C LEU A 423 -4.55 -4.56 17.86
N VAL A 424 -4.00 -4.23 16.68
CA VAL A 424 -2.71 -3.60 16.55
C VAL A 424 -2.81 -2.13 16.94
N SER A 425 -2.03 -1.72 17.95
CA SER A 425 -1.80 -0.31 18.24
C SER A 425 -0.47 0.10 17.60
N ASN A 426 -0.54 0.87 16.52
CA ASN A 426 0.65 1.51 15.96
C ASN A 426 1.26 2.44 17.01
N TYR A 427 2.57 2.33 17.24
CA TYR A 427 3.30 3.38 17.95
C TYR A 427 3.41 4.62 17.06
N PHE A 428 3.61 5.77 17.69
CA PHE A 428 4.03 6.95 16.97
C PHE A 428 5.50 6.73 16.56
N ILE A 429 5.77 6.58 15.27
CA ILE A 429 7.12 6.31 14.75
C ILE A 429 7.63 7.47 13.88
N GLY A 430 8.95 7.56 13.78
CA GLY A 430 9.64 8.55 12.97
C GLY A 430 11.14 8.28 12.87
N PHE A 431 11.85 9.12 12.15
CA PHE A 431 13.31 9.06 12.06
C PHE A 431 13.92 10.45 12.09
N SER A 432 15.20 10.53 12.47
CA SER A 432 16.00 11.74 12.49
C SER A 432 17.33 11.51 11.80
N VAL A 433 17.80 12.51 11.04
CA VAL A 433 19.00 12.45 10.22
C VAL A 433 20.03 13.43 10.76
N PHE A 434 21.25 12.99 11.01
CA PHE A 434 22.34 13.81 11.56
C PHE A 434 23.57 13.76 10.65
N VAL A 435 24.28 14.88 10.51
CA VAL A 435 25.57 14.91 9.81
C VAL A 435 26.65 14.22 10.64
N ILE A 436 27.42 13.35 9.99
CA ILE A 436 28.62 12.71 10.54
C ILE A 436 29.84 13.53 10.10
N PRO A 437 30.62 14.12 11.02
CA PRO A 437 31.85 14.81 10.68
C PRO A 437 32.87 13.80 10.12
N PRO A 438 33.68 14.16 9.10
CA PRO A 438 34.63 13.25 8.46
C PRO A 438 35.64 12.58 9.42
N GLU A 439 35.93 13.24 10.54
CA GLU A 439 36.84 12.77 11.57
C GLU A 439 36.26 11.63 12.42
N MET A 440 34.94 11.49 12.47
CA MET A 440 34.27 10.49 13.29
C MET A 440 34.07 9.18 12.51
N LYS A 441 34.67 8.11 13.03
CA LYS A 441 34.61 6.77 12.45
C LYS A 441 33.86 5.77 13.32
N ASP A 442 33.24 6.22 14.41
CA ASP A 442 32.46 5.38 15.30
C ASP A 442 31.37 4.63 14.53
N GLU A 443 31.23 3.33 14.79
CA GLU A 443 30.16 2.50 14.23
C GLU A 443 28.81 2.79 14.92
N LYS A 444 28.87 3.12 16.21
CA LYS A 444 27.74 3.51 17.05
C LYS A 444 28.07 4.79 17.80
N PHE A 445 27.31 5.84 17.56
CA PHE A 445 27.52 7.14 18.16
C PHE A 445 26.94 7.20 19.59
N PRO A 446 27.72 7.64 20.60
CA PRO A 446 27.28 7.69 21.99
C PRO A 446 26.39 8.92 22.27
N ALA A 447 25.77 8.98 23.45
CA ALA A 447 24.92 10.10 23.90
C ALA A 447 25.53 11.49 23.65
N LYS A 448 26.84 11.62 23.92
CA LYS A 448 27.60 12.88 23.74
C LYS A 448 27.53 13.42 22.31
N PHE A 449 27.42 12.56 21.29
CA PHE A 449 27.27 12.99 19.90
C PHE A 449 25.97 13.79 19.68
N PHE A 450 24.89 13.42 20.37
CA PHE A 450 23.56 13.98 20.17
C PHE A 450 23.27 15.23 21.02
N TYR A 451 24.01 15.47 22.11
CA TYR A 451 23.70 16.55 23.06
C TYR A 451 23.61 17.95 22.44
N ASN A 452 24.48 18.23 21.46
CA ASN A 452 24.60 19.54 20.82
C ASN A 452 24.34 19.48 19.31
N LYS A 453 23.75 18.39 18.81
CA LYS A 453 23.44 18.23 17.39
C LYS A 453 21.95 18.23 17.17
N HIS A 454 21.51 19.10 16.27
CA HIS A 454 20.15 19.06 15.74
C HIS A 454 20.11 18.14 14.51
N PRO A 455 19.00 17.41 14.31
CA PRO A 455 18.78 16.72 13.05
C PRO A 455 18.82 17.74 11.90
N VAL A 456 19.54 17.41 10.84
CA VAL A 456 19.50 18.17 9.57
C VAL A 456 18.24 17.86 8.78
N GLU A 457 17.64 16.69 9.03
CA GLU A 457 16.34 16.32 8.51
C GLU A 457 15.62 15.32 9.42
N ALA A 458 14.32 15.15 9.24
CA ALA A 458 13.48 14.22 10.01
C ALA A 458 12.15 13.95 9.30
N SER A 459 11.45 12.88 9.71
CA SER A 459 10.11 12.50 9.20
C SER A 459 8.96 13.47 9.56
N GLU A 460 9.24 14.77 9.73
CA GLU A 460 8.37 15.85 10.22
C GLU A 460 7.79 15.59 11.61
N LYS A 461 6.70 14.81 11.67
CA LYS A 461 5.97 14.47 12.90
C LYS A 461 5.98 12.96 13.08
N PHE A 462 6.25 12.54 14.31
CA PHE A 462 6.00 11.17 14.69
C PHE A 462 4.51 10.87 14.51
N THR A 463 4.22 9.83 13.74
CA THR A 463 2.86 9.55 13.27
C THR A 463 2.44 8.18 13.73
N GLN A 464 1.19 8.06 14.21
CA GLN A 464 0.59 6.79 14.60
C GLN A 464 0.14 6.00 13.37
N ALA A 465 1.11 5.47 12.62
CA ALA A 465 0.87 4.76 11.37
C ALA A 465 1.78 3.55 11.24
N ARG A 466 1.35 2.55 10.47
CA ARG A 466 2.15 1.35 10.16
C ARG A 466 3.46 1.70 9.45
N HIS A 467 3.44 2.76 8.66
CA HIS A 467 4.51 3.19 7.77
C HIS A 467 4.61 4.71 7.75
N VAL A 468 5.84 5.23 7.77
CA VAL A 468 6.17 6.64 7.55
C VAL A 468 7.29 6.73 6.52
N MET A 469 7.20 7.73 5.64
CA MET A 469 8.22 7.97 4.63
C MET A 469 8.48 9.47 4.47
N LYS A 470 9.69 9.80 3.99
CA LYS A 470 9.99 11.16 3.53
C LYS A 470 10.97 11.11 2.36
N PHE A 471 10.64 11.86 1.33
CA PHE A 471 11.50 12.14 0.18
C PHE A 471 12.11 13.52 0.36
N PHE A 472 13.44 13.64 0.37
CA PHE A 472 14.13 14.89 0.67
C PHE A 472 15.53 14.96 0.04
N LYS A 473 16.15 16.14 0.11
CA LYS A 473 17.51 16.39 -0.36
C LYS A 473 18.49 16.44 0.80
N LEU A 474 19.65 15.82 0.62
CA LEU A 474 20.84 16.02 1.43
C LEU A 474 21.99 16.50 0.54
N GLU A 475 22.89 17.30 1.10
CA GLU A 475 24.14 17.67 0.42
C GLU A 475 25.12 16.47 0.41
N PRO A 476 26.15 16.46 -0.45
CA PRO A 476 27.13 15.38 -0.46
C PRO A 476 27.86 15.27 0.89
N GLY A 477 27.98 14.05 1.42
CA GLY A 477 28.54 13.82 2.74
C GLY A 477 28.04 12.54 3.39
N GLU A 478 28.34 12.39 4.68
CA GLU A 478 27.92 11.23 5.46
C GLU A 478 26.94 11.60 6.56
N TYR A 479 25.93 10.75 6.71
CA TYR A 479 24.79 10.99 7.58
C TYR A 479 24.45 9.75 8.39
N LEU A 480 23.82 9.99 9.54
CA LEU A 480 23.30 8.99 10.45
C LEU A 480 21.78 9.10 10.47
N ILE A 481 21.08 8.03 10.08
CA ILE A 481 19.63 7.91 10.19
C ILE A 481 19.32 7.10 11.44
N VAL A 482 18.50 7.67 12.32
CA VAL A 482 18.09 7.05 13.58
C VAL A 482 16.57 6.89 13.59
N PRO A 483 16.03 5.70 13.26
CA PRO A 483 14.61 5.41 13.41
C PRO A 483 14.28 5.17 14.88
N SER A 484 13.17 5.75 15.34
CA SER A 484 12.71 5.58 16.71
C SER A 484 11.20 5.56 16.79
N THR A 485 10.71 5.08 17.92
CA THR A 485 9.37 5.41 18.40
C THR A 485 9.38 6.78 19.10
N LEU A 486 8.19 7.33 19.39
CA LEU A 486 8.05 8.60 20.07
C LEU A 486 8.52 8.50 21.52
N ASN A 487 8.08 7.46 22.23
CA ASN A 487 8.41 7.26 23.64
C ASN A 487 9.46 6.16 23.81
N PRO A 488 10.35 6.27 24.81
CA PRO A 488 11.27 5.20 25.14
C PRO A 488 10.52 3.94 25.64
N ASN A 489 11.18 2.79 25.57
CA ASN A 489 10.68 1.48 26.01
C ASN A 489 9.47 0.91 25.24
N GLU A 490 9.04 1.53 24.14
CA GLU A 490 8.05 0.96 23.22
C GLU A 490 8.69 -0.18 22.40
N ARG A 491 8.07 -1.37 22.42
CA ARG A 491 8.63 -2.59 21.82
C ARG A 491 8.01 -2.87 20.46
N ALA A 492 8.80 -2.81 19.39
CA ALA A 492 8.35 -3.23 18.07
C ALA A 492 9.53 -3.62 17.18
N LYS A 493 9.26 -4.48 16.20
CA LYS A 493 10.19 -4.74 15.09
C LYS A 493 9.93 -3.71 14.00
N PHE A 494 10.92 -3.43 13.15
CA PHE A 494 10.74 -2.52 12.03
C PHE A 494 11.58 -2.92 10.82
N THR A 495 11.17 -2.36 9.69
CA THR A 495 11.91 -2.38 8.43
C THR A 495 12.26 -0.94 8.06
N LEU A 496 13.52 -0.66 7.77
CA LEU A 496 14.00 0.64 7.29
C LEU A 496 14.55 0.45 5.87
N SER A 497 13.91 1.07 4.88
CA SER A 497 14.39 1.09 3.50
C SER A 497 14.90 2.49 3.16
N ILE A 498 16.12 2.55 2.62
CA ILE A 498 16.78 3.77 2.18
C ILE A 498 17.00 3.66 0.68
N PHE A 499 16.46 4.60 -0.08
CA PHE A 499 16.63 4.72 -1.52
C PHE A 499 17.51 5.92 -1.80
N LEU A 500 18.59 5.71 -2.55
CA LEU A 500 19.57 6.73 -2.90
C LEU A 500 19.63 6.90 -4.41
N LYS A 501 19.55 8.15 -4.83
CA LYS A 501 19.79 8.54 -6.23
C LYS A 501 21.29 8.52 -6.50
N SER A 502 21.68 7.88 -7.59
CA SER A 502 23.05 7.92 -8.09
C SER A 502 23.08 8.22 -9.60
N GLY A 503 24.19 8.81 -10.05
CA GLY A 503 24.47 8.97 -11.48
C GLY A 503 24.59 7.60 -12.14
N SER A 504 23.89 7.36 -13.24
CA SER A 504 24.06 6.11 -13.97
C SER A 504 25.47 6.05 -14.55
N GLN A 505 26.34 5.21 -13.99
CA GLN A 505 27.55 4.82 -14.70
C GLN A 505 27.11 4.08 -15.96
N LYS A 506 27.32 4.68 -17.13
CA LYS A 506 27.28 3.93 -18.39
C LYS A 506 28.26 2.77 -18.21
N ARG A 507 27.73 1.54 -18.09
CA ARG A 507 28.53 0.34 -18.31
C ARG A 507 28.95 0.42 -19.78
N ASN A 508 30.17 0.90 -20.02
CA ASN A 508 30.80 0.87 -21.34
C ASN A 508 31.01 -0.58 -21.79
#